data_AF-A0A010RU70-F1
#
_entry.id   AF-A0A010RU70-F1
#
_cell.length_a   1.000
_cell.length_b   1.000
_cell.length_c   1.000
_cell.angle_alpha   90.00
_cell.angle_beta   90.00
_cell.angle_gamma   90.00
#
_symmetry.space_group_name_H-M   'P 1'
#
loop_
_entity.id
_entity.type
_entity.pdbx_description
1 polymer ?
#
loop_
_entity_poly.entity_id
_entity_poly.type
_entity_poly.pdbx_seq_one_letter_code
_entity_poly.pdbx_strand_id
1 'polypeptide(L)'
;MARPSSAVAMATASSPLVTTHARWASGVSSMISSQKRWMSGTVPLSRPATATPDSEPAAAASTPDSTIPKTHYDFFPITLPDGPPPKGHFPIDQRALRREFLRLQAKAHPDMHPAELKTRAEATSARINEAYKTLSNPLLRAQYLLSLRGVDVANDETLKVEDPELLMVVLEAREEIEEATAESELEGQREANEGRIRASEEVLETAFRHDDIETAKREAVNLRYWVNIQESLNNWEAGKPIVLQH
;
A
#
# COMPACT_ATOMS: atom_id res chain seq x y z
N MET A 1 -51.23 33.02 47.56
CA MET A 1 -51.11 31.57 47.89
C MET A 1 -51.64 30.81 46.66
N ALA A 2 -50.98 29.90 45.97
CA ALA A 2 -49.83 29.04 46.25
C ALA A 2 -49.14 28.67 44.91
N ARG A 3 -47.81 28.54 44.92
CA ARG A 3 -47.05 27.58 44.07
C ARG A 3 -46.94 26.26 44.88
N PRO A 4 -46.43 25.11 44.39
CA PRO A 4 -45.66 24.87 43.14
C PRO A 4 -46.01 23.55 42.40
N SER A 5 -45.42 23.34 41.23
CA SER A 5 -45.19 22.00 40.68
C SER A 5 -43.74 21.87 40.22
N SER A 6 -43.15 20.78 40.69
CA SER A 6 -41.76 20.37 40.55
C SER A 6 -41.61 19.55 39.26
N ALA A 7 -40.51 19.74 38.53
CA ALA A 7 -40.05 18.82 37.51
C ALA A 7 -38.55 18.57 37.71
N VAL A 8 -38.20 17.29 37.57
CA VAL A 8 -36.98 16.60 37.98
C VAL A 8 -36.15 16.21 36.75
N ALA A 9 -34.83 16.06 36.95
CA ALA A 9 -33.82 15.40 36.10
C ALA A 9 -33.36 16.19 34.85
N MET A 10 -32.09 16.18 34.39
CA MET A 10 -30.96 15.23 34.48
C MET A 10 -29.64 16.04 34.56
N ALA A 11 -28.69 15.73 35.45
CA ALA A 11 -27.52 14.88 35.22
C ALA A 11 -26.87 15.04 33.82
N THR A 12 -25.69 15.67 33.76
CA THR A 12 -24.38 15.05 33.50
C THR A 12 -23.39 16.13 33.05
N ALA A 13 -22.28 16.32 33.77
CA ALA A 13 -21.13 17.02 33.22
C ALA A 13 -19.83 16.57 33.89
N SER A 14 -18.83 16.41 33.03
CA SER A 14 -17.39 16.54 33.29
C SER A 14 -16.63 15.25 33.62
N SER A 15 -15.94 14.73 32.61
CA SER A 15 -14.71 13.95 32.74
C SER A 15 -13.79 14.32 31.57
N PRO A 16 -12.55 14.79 31.81
CA PRO A 16 -11.59 15.04 30.74
C PRO A 16 -10.80 13.76 30.41
N LEU A 17 -10.77 13.40 29.13
CA LEU A 17 -9.92 12.33 28.59
C LEU A 17 -8.50 12.86 28.37
N VAL A 18 -7.55 12.34 29.15
CA VAL A 18 -6.11 12.46 28.91
C VAL A 18 -5.74 11.57 27.73
N THR A 19 -5.24 12.17 26.64
CA THR A 19 -4.70 11.43 25.49
C THR A 19 -3.19 11.44 25.56
N THR A 20 -2.59 10.29 25.88
CA THR A 20 -1.15 10.05 25.83
C THR A 20 -0.79 9.54 24.43
N HIS A 21 0.01 10.29 23.67
CA HIS A 21 0.57 9.80 22.40
C HIS A 21 1.87 9.03 22.67
N ALA A 22 1.84 7.72 22.41
CA ALA A 22 3.03 6.88 22.36
C ALA A 22 3.75 7.09 21.02
N ARG A 23 4.96 7.68 21.07
CA ARG A 23 5.91 7.75 19.95
C ARG A 23 6.72 6.47 19.94
N TRP A 24 6.67 5.68 18.87
CA TRP A 24 7.61 4.57 18.66
C TRP A 24 8.55 4.88 17.50
N ALA A 25 9.84 4.92 17.84
CA ALA A 25 10.97 5.10 16.94
C ALA A 25 11.34 3.75 16.31
N SER A 26 11.46 3.73 14.98
CA SER A 26 11.95 2.59 14.23
C SER A 26 13.49 2.64 14.19
N GLY A 27 14.14 1.85 15.04
CA GLY A 27 15.58 1.61 14.99
C GLY A 27 15.89 0.45 14.06
N VAL A 28 16.60 0.73 12.96
CA VAL A 28 17.19 -0.29 12.07
C VAL A 28 18.51 -0.74 12.71
N SER A 29 18.61 -2.02 13.10
CA SER A 29 19.87 -2.61 13.54
C SER A 29 20.32 -3.68 12.55
N SER A 30 21.46 -3.40 11.93
CA SER A 30 22.20 -4.22 10.98
C SER A 30 22.79 -5.45 11.67
N MET A 31 22.59 -6.64 11.11
CA MET A 31 23.31 -7.84 11.51
C MET A 31 24.28 -8.28 10.41
N ILE A 32 25.56 -8.12 10.75
CA ILE A 32 26.73 -8.62 10.04
C ILE A 32 26.85 -10.12 10.28
N SER A 33 26.84 -10.91 9.20
CA SER A 33 27.09 -12.34 9.22
C SER A 33 28.57 -12.64 9.51
N SER A 34 28.86 -13.32 10.62
CA SER A 34 30.19 -13.85 10.92
C SER A 34 30.27 -15.33 10.52
N GLN A 35 31.04 -15.62 9.47
CA GLN A 35 31.56 -16.94 9.15
C GLN A 35 32.76 -17.29 10.05
N LYS A 36 32.82 -18.54 10.51
CA LYS A 36 33.99 -19.34 10.95
C LYS A 36 33.43 -20.71 11.42
N ARG A 37 34.06 -21.87 11.30
CA ARG A 37 35.29 -22.37 10.66
C ARG A 37 35.26 -23.90 10.82
N TRP A 38 35.95 -24.57 9.91
CA TRP A 38 36.20 -26.01 9.78
C TRP A 38 36.64 -26.76 11.04
N MET A 39 36.23 -28.04 11.12
CA MET A 39 36.95 -29.12 11.81
C MET A 39 36.78 -30.42 11.00
N SER A 40 37.90 -31.14 10.84
CA SER A 40 38.08 -32.33 10.01
C SER A 40 37.78 -33.63 10.75
N GLY A 41 37.51 -34.69 9.97
CA GLY A 41 38.06 -36.03 10.22
C GLY A 41 37.08 -37.11 10.68
N THR A 42 36.78 -38.08 9.81
CA THR A 42 37.45 -39.40 9.76
C THR A 42 36.71 -40.33 8.79
N VAL A 43 37.47 -41.19 8.11
CA VAL A 43 37.03 -42.22 7.14
C VAL A 43 36.97 -43.56 7.90
N PRO A 44 36.12 -44.53 7.49
CA PRO A 44 36.70 -45.70 6.84
C PRO A 44 35.91 -46.28 5.65
N LEU A 45 36.66 -47.09 4.90
CA LEU A 45 36.43 -47.74 3.61
C LEU A 45 35.53 -48.98 3.72
N SER A 46 34.65 -49.27 2.74
CA SER A 46 34.62 -50.56 2.00
C SER A 46 33.43 -50.77 1.05
N ARG A 47 33.82 -50.97 -0.22
CA ARG A 47 33.34 -51.85 -1.32
C ARG A 47 31.98 -51.67 -2.04
N PRO A 48 31.96 -51.96 -3.37
CA PRO A 48 30.85 -51.67 -4.27
C PRO A 48 30.00 -52.91 -4.60
N ALA A 49 28.76 -52.69 -5.04
CA ALA A 49 27.98 -53.66 -5.78
C ALA A 49 27.19 -52.95 -6.90
N THR A 50 27.44 -53.40 -8.12
CA THR A 50 26.73 -53.13 -9.38
C THR A 50 25.29 -53.67 -9.36
N ALA A 51 24.33 -52.92 -9.93
CA ALA A 51 23.53 -53.35 -11.11
C ALA A 51 22.30 -52.44 -11.37
N THR A 52 22.36 -51.77 -12.52
CA THR A 52 21.32 -51.48 -13.53
C THR A 52 20.02 -50.70 -13.26
N PRO A 53 19.53 -49.98 -14.29
CA PRO A 53 18.46 -48.98 -14.20
C PRO A 53 17.12 -49.49 -14.74
N ASP A 54 16.00 -49.03 -14.17
CA ASP A 54 14.70 -49.10 -14.83
C ASP A 54 13.86 -47.85 -14.52
N SER A 55 13.69 -47.04 -15.57
CA SER A 55 12.46 -46.41 -16.05
C SER A 55 11.32 -46.11 -15.07
N GLU A 56 11.11 -44.81 -14.80
CA GLU A 56 9.79 -44.15 -14.87
C GLU A 56 9.95 -42.62 -14.75
N PRO A 57 9.60 -41.81 -15.77
CA PRO A 57 9.37 -40.39 -15.57
C PRO A 57 7.93 -40.23 -15.10
N ALA A 58 7.69 -40.45 -13.81
CA ALA A 58 6.48 -39.94 -13.18
C ALA A 58 6.53 -38.42 -13.34
N ALA A 59 5.60 -37.90 -14.15
CA ALA A 59 5.33 -36.48 -14.30
C ALA A 59 5.01 -35.91 -12.91
N ALA A 60 6.07 -35.48 -12.22
CA ALA A 60 5.98 -34.69 -11.01
C ALA A 60 5.34 -33.37 -11.43
N ALA A 61 4.05 -33.25 -11.10
CA ALA A 61 3.32 -32.02 -11.11
C ALA A 61 4.21 -30.91 -10.51
N SER A 62 4.50 -29.91 -11.33
CA SER A 62 5.20 -28.70 -10.94
C SER A 62 4.36 -27.98 -9.88
N THR A 63 4.58 -28.30 -8.60
CA THR A 63 4.14 -27.46 -7.49
C THR A 63 4.81 -26.09 -7.68
N PRO A 64 4.07 -24.97 -7.72
CA PRO A 64 4.72 -23.68 -7.75
C PRO A 64 5.53 -23.56 -6.46
N ASP A 65 6.79 -23.21 -6.68
CA ASP A 65 7.87 -23.06 -5.74
C ASP A 65 7.45 -22.30 -4.46
N SER A 66 8.06 -22.63 -3.34
CA SER A 66 7.87 -21.94 -2.06
C SER A 66 8.52 -20.56 -2.12
N THR A 67 7.99 -19.68 -2.96
CA THR A 67 8.59 -18.39 -3.26
C THR A 67 8.30 -17.40 -2.14
N ILE A 68 9.36 -16.97 -1.44
CA ILE A 68 9.32 -15.75 -0.65
C ILE A 68 8.86 -14.63 -1.59
N PRO A 69 7.78 -13.89 -1.26
CA PRO A 69 7.28 -12.82 -2.11
C PRO A 69 8.39 -11.79 -2.30
N LYS A 70 8.77 -11.58 -3.56
CA LYS A 70 9.84 -10.65 -3.97
C LYS A 70 9.27 -9.26 -4.19
N THR A 71 7.99 -9.18 -4.54
CA THR A 71 7.27 -7.94 -4.81
C THR A 71 5.93 -7.90 -4.07
N HIS A 72 5.33 -6.72 -3.94
CA HIS A 72 3.98 -6.57 -3.39
C HIS A 72 2.93 -7.26 -4.26
N TYR A 73 3.17 -7.41 -5.56
CA TYR A 73 2.27 -8.08 -6.51
C TYR A 73 2.15 -9.58 -6.23
N ASP A 74 3.23 -10.22 -5.74
CA ASP A 74 3.27 -11.66 -5.47
C ASP A 74 2.29 -12.09 -4.36
N PHE A 75 1.84 -11.15 -3.53
CA PHE A 75 0.84 -11.42 -2.50
C PHE A 75 -0.57 -11.61 -3.07
N PHE A 76 -0.86 -11.09 -4.27
CA PHE A 76 -2.21 -11.04 -4.86
C PHE A 76 -2.31 -11.83 -6.19
N PRO A 77 -2.02 -13.13 -6.21
CA PRO A 77 -1.93 -13.90 -7.45
C PRO A 77 -3.29 -14.11 -8.15
N ILE A 78 -4.43 -13.97 -7.45
CA ILE A 78 -5.75 -14.07 -8.10
C ILE A 78 -6.09 -12.76 -8.81
N THR A 79 -5.79 -11.63 -8.18
CA THR A 79 -6.10 -10.31 -8.73
C THR A 79 -5.07 -9.88 -9.77
N LEU A 80 -3.80 -10.22 -9.56
CA LEU A 80 -2.65 -9.75 -10.34
C LEU A 80 -1.80 -10.93 -10.84
N PRO A 81 -2.35 -11.82 -11.70
CA PRO A 81 -1.65 -13.02 -12.15
C PRO A 81 -0.39 -12.71 -12.97
N ASP A 82 -0.39 -11.60 -13.70
CA ASP A 82 0.72 -11.19 -14.57
C ASP A 82 1.82 -10.41 -13.84
N GLY A 83 1.61 -10.09 -12.55
CA GLY A 83 2.55 -9.34 -11.72
C GLY A 83 2.62 -7.84 -12.07
N PRO A 84 3.76 -7.17 -11.84
CA PRO A 84 3.92 -5.76 -12.14
C PRO A 84 4.06 -5.49 -13.66
N PRO A 85 3.79 -4.25 -14.12
CA PRO A 85 4.15 -3.79 -15.45
C PRO A 85 5.66 -3.97 -15.76
N PRO A 86 6.04 -4.35 -16.99
CA PRO A 86 5.26 -4.21 -18.24
C PRO A 86 4.34 -5.38 -18.60
N LYS A 87 4.40 -6.51 -17.87
CA LYS A 87 3.57 -7.69 -18.16
C LYS A 87 2.15 -7.51 -17.63
N GLY A 88 2.03 -7.04 -16.39
CA GLY A 88 0.76 -6.68 -15.79
C GLY A 88 0.32 -5.25 -16.12
N HIS A 89 -0.87 -4.90 -15.65
CA HIS A 89 -1.47 -3.59 -15.83
C HIS A 89 -1.13 -2.65 -14.66
N PHE A 90 -1.10 -1.34 -14.94
CA PHE A 90 -0.97 -0.35 -13.89
C PHE A 90 -2.29 -0.13 -13.12
N PRO A 91 -3.45 0.06 -13.78
CA PRO A 91 -4.74 0.15 -13.09
C PRO A 91 -5.10 -1.21 -12.48
N ILE A 92 -5.60 -1.18 -11.25
CA ILE A 92 -5.99 -2.39 -10.50
C ILE A 92 -7.46 -2.28 -10.12
N ASP A 93 -8.22 -3.37 -10.29
CA ASP A 93 -9.56 -3.49 -9.74
C ASP A 93 -9.50 -3.52 -8.20
N GLN A 94 -9.85 -2.38 -7.60
CA GLN A 94 -9.84 -2.16 -6.15
C GLN A 94 -10.79 -3.11 -5.41
N ARG A 95 -11.91 -3.51 -6.03
CA ARG A 95 -12.88 -4.43 -5.41
C ARG A 95 -12.32 -5.84 -5.37
N ALA A 96 -11.69 -6.29 -6.46
CA ALA A 96 -11.01 -7.58 -6.52
C ALA A 96 -9.84 -7.63 -5.54
N LEU A 97 -8.99 -6.59 -5.52
CA LEU A 97 -7.85 -6.46 -4.62
C LEU A 97 -8.28 -6.53 -3.15
N ARG A 98 -9.31 -5.77 -2.76
CA ARG A 98 -9.85 -5.79 -1.39
C ARG A 98 -10.41 -7.15 -0.99
N ARG A 99 -11.11 -7.84 -1.89
CA ARG A 99 -11.65 -9.17 -1.63
C ARG A 99 -10.54 -10.19 -1.38
N GLU A 100 -9.49 -10.16 -2.19
CA GLU A 100 -8.33 -11.05 -1.99
C GLU A 100 -7.57 -10.70 -0.71
N PHE A 101 -7.36 -9.41 -0.44
CA PHE A 101 -6.76 -8.92 0.82
C PHE A 101 -7.45 -9.48 2.06
N LEU A 102 -8.79 -9.37 2.15
CA LEU A 102 -9.55 -9.90 3.30
C LEU A 102 -9.38 -11.41 3.45
N ARG A 103 -9.33 -12.15 2.33
CA ARG A 103 -9.10 -13.59 2.33
C ARG A 103 -7.69 -13.96 2.82
N LEU A 104 -6.68 -13.19 2.43
CA LEU A 104 -5.29 -13.40 2.87
C LEU A 104 -5.12 -13.06 4.35
N GLN A 105 -5.69 -11.93 4.81
CA GLN A 105 -5.68 -11.55 6.21
C GLN A 105 -6.33 -12.59 7.11
N ALA A 106 -7.49 -13.13 6.70
CA ALA A 106 -8.14 -14.20 7.44
C ALA A 106 -7.22 -15.42 7.64
N LYS A 107 -6.43 -15.80 6.62
CA LYS A 107 -5.49 -16.94 6.71
C LYS A 107 -4.23 -16.64 7.53
N ALA A 108 -3.80 -15.38 7.54
CA ALA A 108 -2.59 -14.93 8.23
C ALA A 108 -2.84 -14.49 9.68
N HIS A 109 -4.08 -14.55 10.17
CA HIS A 109 -4.43 -14.05 11.49
C HIS A 109 -3.75 -14.86 12.62
N PRO A 110 -3.04 -14.23 13.57
CA PRO A 110 -2.22 -14.92 14.57
C PRO A 110 -3.02 -15.84 15.50
N ASP A 111 -4.32 -15.61 15.68
CA ASP A 111 -5.20 -16.49 16.48
C ASP A 111 -5.47 -17.84 15.82
N MET A 112 -5.23 -17.97 14.51
CA MET A 112 -5.32 -19.24 13.80
C MET A 112 -4.03 -20.07 13.88
N HIS A 113 -2.97 -19.53 14.49
CA HIS A 113 -1.66 -20.15 14.53
C HIS A 113 -1.24 -20.50 15.98
N PRO A 114 -0.58 -21.66 16.20
CA PRO A 114 0.05 -22.00 17.48
C PRO A 114 1.02 -20.90 17.95
N ALA A 115 1.26 -20.83 19.26
CA ALA A 115 2.11 -19.79 19.87
C ALA A 115 3.50 -19.66 19.20
N GLU A 116 4.08 -20.77 18.77
CA GLU A 116 5.38 -20.83 18.08
C GLU A 116 5.40 -20.17 16.70
N LEU A 117 4.24 -20.09 16.04
CA LEU A 117 4.07 -19.52 14.70
C LEU A 117 3.45 -18.11 14.71
N LYS A 118 3.03 -17.60 15.89
CA LYS A 118 2.39 -16.28 16.01
C LYS A 118 3.22 -15.14 15.45
N THR A 119 4.50 -15.05 15.83
CA THR A 119 5.39 -14.00 15.33
C THR A 119 5.55 -14.04 13.80
N ARG A 120 5.58 -15.24 13.21
CA ARG A 120 5.63 -15.41 11.75
C ARG A 120 4.31 -15.00 11.10
N ALA A 121 3.18 -15.33 11.71
CA ALA A 121 1.85 -14.94 11.25
C ALA A 121 1.68 -13.41 11.28
N GLU A 122 2.09 -12.76 12.37
CA GLU A 122 2.12 -11.30 12.52
C GLU A 122 2.98 -10.64 11.44
N ALA A 123 4.21 -11.12 11.23
CA ALA A 123 5.10 -10.58 10.19
C ALA A 123 4.50 -10.75 8.78
N THR A 124 3.81 -11.86 8.53
CA THR A 124 3.13 -12.12 7.24
C THR A 124 1.94 -11.18 7.05
N SER A 125 1.12 -11.00 8.09
CA SER A 125 -0.02 -10.07 8.10
C SER A 125 0.42 -8.63 7.86
N ALA A 126 1.53 -8.20 8.48
CA ALA A 126 2.11 -6.87 8.27
C ALA A 126 2.53 -6.65 6.81
N ARG A 127 3.20 -7.63 6.19
CA ARG A 127 3.60 -7.54 4.77
C ARG A 127 2.40 -7.50 3.82
N ILE A 128 1.34 -8.26 4.11
CA ILE A 128 0.10 -8.23 3.33
C ILE A 128 -0.56 -6.85 3.43
N ASN A 129 -0.58 -6.24 4.62
CA ASN A 129 -1.12 -4.90 4.82
C ASN A 129 -0.33 -3.84 4.05
N GLU A 130 1.00 -3.92 4.11
CA GLU A 130 1.89 -3.01 3.37
C GLU A 130 1.64 -3.13 1.86
N ALA A 131 1.65 -4.36 1.34
CA ALA A 131 1.38 -4.62 -0.07
C ALA A 131 -0.01 -4.11 -0.50
N TYR A 132 -1.05 -4.37 0.30
CA TYR A 132 -2.40 -3.85 0.02
C TYR A 132 -2.42 -2.32 -0.01
N LYS A 133 -1.87 -1.66 1.02
CA LYS A 133 -1.84 -0.19 1.11
C LYS A 133 -1.12 0.43 -0.08
N THR A 134 0.04 -0.10 -0.44
CA THR A 134 0.83 0.37 -1.58
C THR A 134 0.09 0.16 -2.90
N LEU A 135 -0.49 -1.03 -3.11
CA LEU A 135 -1.16 -1.34 -4.37
C LEU A 135 -2.54 -0.70 -4.48
N SER A 136 -3.22 -0.35 -3.38
CA SER A 136 -4.55 0.26 -3.43
C SER A 136 -4.50 1.75 -3.78
N ASN A 137 -3.47 2.47 -3.36
CA ASN A 137 -3.32 3.89 -3.67
C ASN A 137 -2.52 4.06 -4.98
N PRO A 138 -3.05 4.74 -6.01
CA PRO A 138 -2.39 4.85 -7.31
C PRO A 138 -1.05 5.59 -7.25
N LEU A 139 -0.92 6.60 -6.40
CA LEU A 139 0.35 7.31 -6.18
C LEU A 139 1.40 6.39 -5.54
N LEU A 140 1.04 5.69 -4.46
CA LEU A 140 1.96 4.75 -3.81
C LEU A 140 2.37 3.61 -4.76
N ARG A 141 1.44 3.16 -5.60
CA ARG A 141 1.70 2.15 -6.64
C ARG A 141 2.70 2.66 -7.67
N ALA A 142 2.52 3.87 -8.18
CA ALA A 142 3.45 4.50 -9.13
C ALA A 142 4.85 4.66 -8.52
N GLN A 143 4.94 5.19 -7.30
CA GLN A 143 6.20 5.35 -6.57
C GLN A 143 6.89 3.99 -6.33
N TYR A 144 6.12 2.96 -5.97
CA TYR A 144 6.65 1.61 -5.80
C TYR A 144 7.19 1.02 -7.11
N LEU A 145 6.47 1.16 -8.22
CA LEU A 145 6.95 0.67 -9.52
C LEU A 145 8.18 1.40 -10.04
N LEU A 146 8.32 2.69 -9.71
CA LEU A 146 9.52 3.49 -9.99
C LEU A 146 10.68 3.09 -9.10
N SER A 147 10.44 2.79 -7.81
CA SER A 147 11.49 2.36 -6.89
C SER A 147 12.05 0.98 -7.26
N LEU A 148 11.22 0.07 -7.79
CA LEU A 148 11.68 -1.19 -8.38
C LEU A 148 12.64 -0.98 -9.56
N ARG A 149 12.62 0.19 -10.20
CA ARG A 149 13.50 0.59 -11.30
C ARG A 149 14.65 1.50 -10.84
N GLY A 150 14.82 1.68 -9.53
CA GLY A 150 15.87 2.50 -8.95
C GLY A 150 15.58 4.00 -8.93
N VAL A 151 14.34 4.41 -9.19
CA VAL A 151 13.91 5.82 -9.14
C VAL A 151 13.08 6.06 -7.88
N ASP A 152 13.57 6.92 -6.99
CA ASP A 152 12.85 7.30 -5.78
C ASP A 152 12.16 8.66 -5.98
N VAL A 153 10.88 8.63 -6.34
CA VAL A 153 10.06 9.85 -6.49
C VAL A 153 9.48 10.33 -5.15
N ALA A 154 9.39 9.44 -4.16
CA ALA A 154 8.77 9.78 -2.88
C ALA A 154 9.63 10.75 -2.06
N ASN A 155 10.95 10.58 -2.10
CA ASN A 155 11.91 11.38 -1.31
C ASN A 155 12.60 12.49 -2.11
N ASP A 156 12.32 12.62 -3.40
CA ASP A 156 12.96 13.61 -4.25
C ASP A 156 12.21 14.96 -4.19
N GLU A 157 12.59 15.79 -3.21
CA GLU A 157 12.04 17.13 -2.98
C GLU A 157 12.27 18.10 -4.16
N THR A 158 13.16 17.75 -5.09
CA THR A 158 13.41 18.54 -6.30
C THR A 158 12.35 18.32 -7.38
N LEU A 159 11.56 17.24 -7.26
CA LEU A 159 10.45 16.94 -8.17
C LEU A 159 9.23 17.75 -7.78
N LYS A 160 9.24 19.00 -8.19
CA LYS A 160 8.06 19.87 -8.22
C LYS A 160 7.51 19.91 -9.64
N VAL A 161 6.21 20.15 -9.72
CA VAL A 161 5.61 20.44 -11.01
C VAL A 161 6.11 21.81 -11.47
N GLU A 162 6.72 21.83 -12.63
CA GLU A 162 7.09 23.04 -13.36
C GLU A 162 6.02 23.45 -14.39
N ASP A 163 4.94 22.67 -14.50
CA ASP A 163 3.81 22.91 -15.40
C ASP A 163 2.86 23.98 -14.80
N PRO A 164 2.82 25.20 -15.39
CA PRO A 164 1.95 26.27 -14.89
C PRO A 164 0.45 25.95 -15.05
N GLU A 165 0.08 25.16 -16.07
CA GLU A 165 -1.33 24.80 -16.31
C GLU A 165 -1.83 23.88 -15.19
N LEU A 166 -1.02 22.89 -14.81
CA LEU A 166 -1.34 22.02 -13.68
C LEU A 166 -1.49 22.83 -12.39
N LEU A 167 -0.53 23.72 -12.09
CA LEU A 167 -0.55 24.50 -10.86
C LEU A 167 -1.80 25.38 -10.77
N MET A 168 -2.23 25.98 -11.88
CA MET A 168 -3.46 26.76 -11.94
C MET A 168 -4.68 25.91 -11.61
N VAL A 169 -4.82 24.72 -12.21
CA VAL A 169 -5.93 23.80 -11.91
C VAL A 169 -5.92 23.34 -10.45
N VAL A 170 -4.74 23.10 -9.88
CA VAL A 170 -4.60 22.73 -8.46
C VAL A 170 -5.02 23.87 -7.54
N LEU A 171 -4.70 25.12 -7.88
CA LEU A 171 -5.08 26.29 -7.10
C LEU A 171 -6.59 26.53 -7.16
N GLU A 172 -7.18 26.52 -8.36
CA GLU A 172 -8.63 26.62 -8.56
C GLU A 172 -9.36 25.53 -7.78
N ALA A 173 -8.85 24.30 -7.83
CA ALA A 173 -9.42 23.20 -7.07
C ALA A 173 -9.41 23.40 -5.56
N ARG A 174 -8.36 24.03 -5.03
CA ARG A 174 -8.24 24.33 -3.60
C ARG A 174 -9.19 25.45 -3.20
N GLU A 175 -9.31 26.50 -4.02
CA GLU A 175 -10.24 27.60 -3.79
C GLU A 175 -11.68 27.10 -3.72
N GLU A 176 -12.12 26.27 -4.67
CA GLU A 176 -13.45 25.65 -4.64
C GLU A 176 -13.69 24.84 -3.35
N ILE A 177 -12.67 24.12 -2.88
CA ILE A 177 -12.73 23.32 -1.65
C ILE A 177 -12.85 24.20 -0.40
N GLU A 178 -12.13 25.32 -0.37
CA GLU A 178 -12.12 26.28 0.75
C GLU A 178 -13.39 27.13 0.81
N GLU A 179 -13.95 27.50 -0.34
CA GLU A 179 -15.16 28.33 -0.45
C GLU A 179 -16.45 27.54 -0.29
N ALA A 180 -16.40 26.21 -0.45
CA ALA A 180 -17.57 25.36 -0.31
C ALA A 180 -18.21 25.49 1.08
N THR A 181 -19.53 25.64 1.09
CA THR A 181 -20.35 25.72 2.30
C THR A 181 -21.17 24.46 2.54
N ALA A 182 -21.34 23.64 1.49
CA ALA A 182 -22.07 22.38 1.53
C ALA A 182 -21.36 21.28 0.73
N GLU A 183 -21.46 20.04 1.20
CA GLU A 183 -20.83 18.88 0.53
C GLU A 183 -21.31 18.70 -0.92
N SER A 184 -22.55 19.07 -1.22
CA SER A 184 -23.12 18.99 -2.58
C SER A 184 -22.44 19.90 -3.59
N GLU A 185 -21.79 20.99 -3.14
CA GLU A 185 -21.04 21.91 -4.01
C GLU A 185 -19.75 21.26 -4.51
N LEU A 186 -19.22 20.28 -3.77
CA LEU A 186 -17.97 19.58 -4.08
C LEU A 186 -18.16 18.36 -4.97
N GLU A 187 -19.38 17.93 -5.27
CA GLU A 187 -19.62 16.71 -6.04
C GLU A 187 -19.03 16.79 -7.45
N GLY A 188 -19.23 17.93 -8.13
CA GLY A 188 -18.64 18.16 -9.46
C GLY A 188 -17.11 18.14 -9.41
N GLN A 189 -16.52 18.66 -8.33
CA GLN A 189 -15.07 18.67 -8.17
C GLN A 189 -14.50 17.29 -7.82
N ARG A 190 -15.25 16.47 -7.06
CA ARG A 190 -14.93 15.05 -6.84
C ARG A 190 -14.90 14.29 -8.15
N GLU A 191 -15.92 14.44 -8.98
CA GLU A 191 -16.02 13.76 -10.28
C GLU A 191 -14.88 14.21 -11.22
N ALA A 192 -14.62 15.52 -11.29
CA ALA A 192 -13.54 16.07 -12.10
C ALA A 192 -12.17 15.55 -11.65
N ASN A 193 -11.90 15.52 -10.34
CA ASN A 193 -10.64 15.00 -9.81
C ASN A 193 -10.51 13.49 -10.00
N GLU A 194 -11.58 12.71 -9.86
CA GLU A 194 -11.55 11.28 -10.18
C GLU A 194 -11.22 11.05 -11.66
N GLY A 195 -11.78 11.86 -12.57
CA GLY A 195 -11.43 11.84 -13.99
C GLY A 195 -9.95 12.13 -14.24
N ARG A 196 -9.37 13.13 -13.56
CA ARG A 196 -7.94 13.48 -13.65
C ARG A 196 -7.05 12.32 -13.16
N ILE A 197 -7.41 11.68 -12.04
CA ILE A 197 -6.70 10.51 -11.52
C ILE A 197 -6.74 9.38 -12.55
N ARG A 198 -7.91 9.07 -13.11
CA ARG A 198 -8.08 8.02 -14.12
C ARG A 198 -7.22 8.27 -15.36
N ALA A 199 -7.22 9.49 -15.88
CA ALA A 199 -6.36 9.88 -17.00
C ALA A 199 -4.86 9.71 -16.66
N SER A 200 -4.46 10.05 -15.43
CA SER A 200 -3.09 9.85 -14.97
C SER A 200 -2.71 8.37 -14.89
N GLU A 201 -3.64 7.51 -14.45
CA GLU A 201 -3.44 6.06 -14.43
C GLU A 201 -3.23 5.48 -15.85
N GLU A 202 -3.95 6.00 -16.86
CA GLU A 202 -3.80 5.58 -18.26
C GLU A 202 -2.44 6.00 -18.85
N VAL A 203 -1.97 7.20 -18.52
CA VAL A 203 -0.62 7.66 -18.89
C VAL A 203 0.44 6.78 -18.24
N LEU A 204 0.32 6.51 -16.94
CA LEU A 204 1.23 5.61 -16.21
C LEU A 204 1.20 4.19 -16.77
N GLU A 205 0.03 3.67 -17.13
CA GLU A 205 -0.08 2.36 -17.78
C GLU A 205 0.73 2.30 -19.07
N THR A 206 0.59 3.31 -19.92
CA THR A 206 1.30 3.38 -21.19
C THR A 206 2.80 3.55 -20.97
N ALA A 207 3.20 4.41 -20.03
CA ALA A 207 4.59 4.66 -19.69
C ALA A 207 5.28 3.39 -19.18
N PHE A 208 4.69 2.70 -18.20
CA PHE A 208 5.28 1.47 -17.67
C PHE A 208 5.29 0.30 -18.66
N ARG A 209 4.32 0.25 -19.59
CA ARG A 209 4.30 -0.75 -20.66
C ARG A 209 5.46 -0.60 -21.63
N HIS A 210 5.87 0.64 -21.92
CA HIS A 210 7.00 0.95 -22.82
C HIS A 210 8.31 1.20 -22.07
N ASP A 211 8.33 1.02 -20.75
CA ASP A 211 9.46 1.33 -19.87
C ASP A 211 9.95 2.78 -19.98
N ASP A 212 9.03 3.72 -20.26
CA ASP A 212 9.30 5.16 -20.30
C ASP A 212 9.28 5.74 -18.87
N ILE A 213 10.46 5.75 -18.25
CA ILE A 213 10.64 6.11 -16.85
C ILE A 213 10.48 7.61 -16.64
N GLU A 214 10.88 8.43 -17.61
CA GLU A 214 10.81 9.88 -17.52
C GLU A 214 9.35 10.35 -17.55
N THR A 215 8.52 9.77 -18.43
CA THR A 215 7.08 10.05 -18.44
C THR A 215 6.42 9.54 -17.17
N ALA A 216 6.74 8.33 -16.72
CA ALA A 216 6.19 7.80 -15.47
C ALA A 216 6.57 8.65 -14.25
N LYS A 217 7.80 9.19 -14.22
CA LYS A 217 8.29 10.09 -13.17
C LYS A 217 7.48 11.39 -13.14
N ARG A 218 7.36 12.09 -14.28
CA ARG A 218 6.57 13.33 -14.38
C ARG A 218 5.11 13.09 -13.97
N GLU A 219 4.52 12.00 -14.47
CA GLU A 219 3.13 11.68 -14.19
C GLU A 219 2.88 11.30 -12.74
N ALA A 220 3.83 10.63 -12.07
CA ALA A 220 3.74 10.37 -10.63
C ALA A 220 3.73 11.66 -9.80
N VAL A 221 4.41 12.72 -10.26
CA VAL A 221 4.35 14.04 -9.61
C VAL A 221 2.98 14.69 -9.84
N ASN A 222 2.42 14.64 -11.05
CA ASN A 222 1.07 15.14 -11.34
C ASN A 222 0.02 14.43 -10.46
N LEU A 223 0.08 13.10 -10.43
CA LEU A 223 -0.81 12.25 -9.64
C LEU A 223 -0.75 12.57 -8.14
N ARG A 224 0.40 13.01 -7.61
CA ARG A 224 0.51 13.47 -6.21
C ARG A 224 -0.44 14.63 -5.92
N TYR A 225 -0.55 15.60 -6.83
CA TYR A 225 -1.46 16.73 -6.64
C TYR A 225 -2.93 16.29 -6.67
N TRP A 226 -3.29 15.40 -7.60
CA TRP A 226 -4.66 14.88 -7.69
C TRP A 226 -5.06 14.03 -6.48
N VAL A 227 -4.15 13.20 -5.95
CA VAL A 227 -4.39 12.45 -4.72
C VAL A 227 -4.52 13.38 -3.53
N ASN A 228 -3.69 14.41 -3.42
CA ASN A 228 -3.81 15.40 -2.34
C ASN A 228 -5.15 16.15 -2.39
N ILE A 229 -5.63 16.53 -3.59
CA ILE A 229 -6.96 17.13 -3.76
C ILE A 229 -8.06 16.13 -3.36
N GLN A 230 -7.93 14.86 -3.74
CA GLN A 230 -8.89 13.82 -3.35
C GLN A 230 -8.95 13.65 -1.83
N GLU A 231 -7.80 13.65 -1.15
CA GLU A 231 -7.73 13.61 0.31
C GLU A 231 -8.37 14.84 0.94
N SER A 232 -8.15 16.01 0.36
CA SER A 232 -8.75 17.28 0.82
C SER A 232 -10.27 17.26 0.70
N LEU A 233 -10.79 16.77 -0.43
CA LEU A 233 -12.22 16.56 -0.65
C LEU A 233 -12.79 15.55 0.35
N ASN A 234 -12.13 14.41 0.55
CA ASN A 234 -12.58 13.36 1.47
C ASN A 234 -12.58 13.80 2.94
N ASN A 235 -11.67 14.69 3.32
CA ASN A 235 -11.54 15.22 4.68
C ASN A 235 -12.29 16.54 4.89
N TRP A 236 -13.00 17.04 3.87
CA TRP A 236 -13.78 18.27 3.97
C TRP A 236 -14.91 18.11 5.00
N GLU A 237 -15.05 19.09 5.88
CA GLU A 237 -16.12 19.16 6.86
C GLU A 237 -16.67 20.60 6.94
N ALA A 238 -17.98 20.75 6.94
CA ALA A 238 -18.63 22.06 7.02
C ALA A 238 -18.19 22.83 8.28
N GLY A 239 -17.67 24.05 8.08
CA GLY A 239 -17.30 24.96 9.17
C GLY A 239 -15.98 24.64 9.89
N LYS A 240 -15.18 23.68 9.39
CA LYS A 240 -13.78 23.49 9.86
C LYS A 240 -12.79 24.05 8.84
N PRO A 241 -11.75 24.78 9.28
CA PRO A 241 -10.69 25.21 8.39
C PRO A 241 -9.92 23.98 7.88
N ILE A 242 -9.77 23.89 6.56
CA ILE A 242 -9.10 22.79 5.89
C ILE A 242 -7.60 22.98 6.05
N VAL A 243 -6.94 22.10 6.81
CA VAL A 243 -5.47 22.10 6.91
C VAL A 243 -4.93 21.21 5.82
N LEU A 244 -4.60 21.81 4.67
CA LEU A 244 -3.94 21.13 3.57
C LEU A 244 -2.48 20.88 3.94
N GLN A 245 -2.05 19.61 3.99
CA GLN A 245 -0.62 19.29 4.13
C GLN A 245 0.10 19.62 2.81
N HIS A 246 1.15 20.44 2.90
CA HIS A 246 1.98 20.88 1.78
C HIS A 246 3.05 19.85 1.41
#